data_AF-A0A7S0WZH4-F1
#
_entry.id   AF-A0A7S0WZH4-F1
#
_cell.length_a   1.000
_cell.length_b   1.000
_cell.length_c   1.000
_cell.angle_alpha   90.00
_cell.angle_beta   90.00
_cell.angle_gamma   90.00
#
_symmetry.space_group_name_H-M   'P 1'
#
loop_
_entity.id
_entity.type
_entity.pdbx_description
1 polymer ?
#
loop_
_entity_poly.entity_id
_entity_poly.type
_entity_poly.pdbx_seq_one_letter_code
_entity_poly.pdbx_strand_id
1 'polypeptide(L)'
;VKFYAPWCGHCADLKPDYAAAATALKGVAHLGAVDCSVSAALCRELGIPGYPTLKLYAGPNRGDPTEFGGERSLAGLTRFVQEHVLGLYAASDVEVLDAAAWEARVAGGSDPWMVKFYAPWCGHCADLKPDYAAAATALKGVAHLGAVDCSVSAALCRELGIPGYPTLKLYAGPNRGDPTEFGGERSLAGLTRFVQEHVLGLYAASDVEVLDAAAWEARVAGGSDPWMVKFYAPW
;
A
#
# COMPACT_ATOMS: atom_id res chain seq x y z
N VAL A 1 -0.50 22.37 -0.70
CA VAL A 1 -0.66 23.84 -0.76
C VAL A 1 0.71 24.50 -0.78
N LYS A 2 0.93 25.46 -1.68
CA LYS A 2 2.15 26.30 -1.76
C LYS A 2 1.90 27.65 -1.10
N PHE A 3 2.66 27.97 -0.06
CA PHE A 3 2.69 29.30 0.56
C PHE A 3 3.83 30.10 -0.04
N TYR A 4 3.54 31.28 -0.59
CA TYR A 4 4.51 32.09 -1.32
C TYR A 4 4.31 33.60 -1.13
N ALA A 5 5.29 34.38 -1.60
CA ALA A 5 5.16 35.82 -1.80
C ALA A 5 5.56 36.19 -3.25
N PRO A 6 5.00 37.25 -3.86
CA PRO A 6 5.26 37.59 -5.27
C PRO A 6 6.72 37.95 -5.57
N TRP A 7 7.44 38.48 -4.59
CA TRP A 7 8.84 38.91 -4.70
C TRP A 7 9.86 37.78 -4.44
N CYS A 8 9.40 36.55 -4.18
CA CYS A 8 10.25 35.41 -3.86
C CYS A 8 10.77 34.72 -5.14
N GLY A 9 12.08 34.83 -5.41
CA GLY A 9 12.72 34.20 -6.57
C GLY A 9 12.52 32.68 -6.64
N HIS A 10 12.79 31.96 -5.55
CA HIS A 10 12.57 30.51 -5.47
C HIS A 10 11.10 30.09 -5.68
N CYS A 11 10.16 31.00 -5.43
CA CYS A 11 8.74 30.76 -5.67
C CYS A 11 8.38 30.86 -7.16
N ALA A 12 9.10 31.72 -7.90
CA ALA A 12 9.03 31.82 -9.35
C ALA A 12 9.67 30.60 -10.02
N ASP A 13 10.84 30.15 -9.54
CA ASP A 13 11.54 28.97 -10.07
C ASP A 13 10.70 27.69 -9.95
N LEU A 14 9.99 27.52 -8.84
CA LEU A 14 9.11 26.37 -8.59
C LEU A 14 7.80 26.42 -9.39
N LYS A 15 7.40 27.59 -9.91
CA LYS A 15 6.09 27.79 -10.57
C LYS A 15 5.83 26.80 -11.73
N PRO A 16 6.73 26.59 -12.70
CA PRO A 16 6.50 25.66 -13.81
C PRO A 16 6.24 24.23 -13.32
N ASP A 17 7.12 23.70 -12.47
CA ASP A 17 6.99 22.33 -11.95
C ASP A 17 5.75 22.14 -11.06
N TYR A 18 5.39 23.15 -10.25
CA TYR A 18 4.18 23.07 -9.43
C TYR A 18 2.90 23.06 -10.28
N ALA A 19 2.87 23.81 -11.40
CA ALA A 19 1.76 23.80 -12.34
C ALA A 19 1.67 22.48 -13.13
N ALA A 20 2.82 21.95 -13.55
CA ALA A 20 2.90 20.63 -14.18
C ALA A 20 2.43 19.52 -13.23
N ALA A 21 2.85 19.56 -11.96
CA ALA A 21 2.42 18.62 -10.93
C ALA A 21 0.91 18.71 -10.67
N ALA A 22 0.33 19.91 -10.70
CA ALA A 22 -1.13 20.08 -10.55
C ALA A 22 -1.91 19.42 -11.68
N THR A 23 -1.34 19.43 -12.89
CA THR A 23 -1.90 18.72 -14.05
C THR A 23 -1.74 17.20 -13.91
N ALA A 24 -0.55 16.74 -13.53
CA ALA A 24 -0.24 15.32 -13.38
C ALA A 24 -1.03 14.63 -12.25
N LEU A 25 -1.35 15.37 -11.18
CA LEU A 25 -2.05 14.85 -10.00
C LEU A 25 -3.57 15.11 -10.04
N LYS A 26 -4.11 15.51 -11.19
CA LYS A 26 -5.55 15.75 -11.35
C LYS A 26 -6.33 14.46 -11.04
N GLY A 27 -7.27 14.55 -10.09
CA GLY A 27 -8.04 13.41 -9.59
C GLY A 27 -7.40 12.68 -8.41
N VAL A 28 -6.13 12.94 -8.10
CA VAL A 28 -5.40 12.40 -6.94
C VAL A 28 -5.35 13.43 -5.81
N ALA A 29 -4.92 14.66 -6.13
CA ALA A 29 -4.82 15.73 -5.15
C ALA A 29 -5.02 17.10 -5.82
N HIS A 30 -5.57 18.04 -5.06
CA HIS A 30 -5.65 19.44 -5.48
C HIS A 30 -4.40 20.20 -5.05
N LEU A 31 -3.73 20.85 -6.00
CA LEU A 31 -2.61 21.75 -5.72
C LEU A 31 -3.11 23.20 -5.71
N GLY A 32 -3.13 23.82 -4.53
CA GLY A 32 -3.48 25.22 -4.33
C GLY A 32 -2.28 26.07 -3.92
N ALA A 33 -2.34 27.38 -4.16
CA ALA A 33 -1.32 28.34 -3.74
C ALA A 33 -1.94 29.48 -2.92
N VAL A 34 -1.25 29.92 -1.87
CA VAL A 34 -1.66 31.01 -0.98
C VAL A 34 -0.60 32.10 -1.04
N ASP A 35 -1.01 33.30 -1.42
CA ASP A 35 -0.17 34.48 -1.38
C ASP A 35 -0.16 35.08 0.04
N CYS A 36 0.95 34.92 0.74
CA CYS A 36 1.13 35.41 2.10
C CYS A 36 1.40 36.92 2.18
N SER A 37 1.68 37.59 1.06
CA SER A 37 1.73 39.06 1.02
C SER A 37 0.32 39.68 1.14
N VAL A 38 -0.69 38.95 0.67
CA VAL A 38 -2.11 39.32 0.78
C VAL A 38 -2.74 38.70 2.03
N SER A 39 -2.44 37.44 2.32
CA SER A 39 -3.05 36.64 3.40
C SER A 39 -2.13 36.47 4.61
N ALA A 40 -1.49 37.56 5.04
CA ALA A 40 -0.45 37.51 6.08
C ALA A 40 -0.93 36.93 7.42
N ALA A 41 -2.18 37.21 7.83
CA ALA A 41 -2.76 36.69 9.06
C ALA A 41 -2.85 35.15 9.04
N LEU A 42 -3.37 34.59 7.94
CA LEU A 42 -3.46 33.14 7.73
C LEU A 42 -2.08 32.48 7.76
N CYS A 43 -1.10 33.03 7.05
CA CYS A 43 0.24 32.44 7.01
C CYS A 43 0.97 32.51 8.36
N ARG A 44 0.70 33.54 9.17
CA ARG A 44 1.20 33.62 10.55
C ARG A 44 0.55 32.57 11.45
N GLU A 45 -0.77 32.42 11.37
CA GLU A 45 -1.53 31.42 12.14
C GLU A 45 -1.07 30.00 11.82
N LEU A 46 -0.83 29.70 10.54
CA LEU A 46 -0.32 28.40 10.07
C LEU A 46 1.18 28.18 10.30
N GLY A 47 1.85 29.14 10.96
CA GLY A 47 3.27 29.06 11.31
C GLY A 47 4.18 28.87 10.09
N ILE A 48 3.95 29.62 9.00
CA ILE A 48 4.77 29.51 7.79
C ILE A 48 6.13 30.21 8.02
N PRO A 49 7.25 29.46 8.04
CA PRO A 49 8.55 30.00 8.47
C PRO A 49 9.28 30.79 7.38
N GLY A 50 8.90 30.59 6.11
CA GLY A 50 9.55 31.22 4.96
C GLY A 50 8.87 30.87 3.65
N TYR A 51 9.43 31.32 2.53
CA TYR A 51 8.84 31.13 1.20
C TYR A 51 9.86 30.55 0.20
N PRO A 52 9.46 29.59 -0.65
CA PRO A 52 8.19 28.88 -0.62
C PRO A 52 8.20 27.80 0.47
N THR A 53 7.08 27.66 1.19
CA THR A 53 6.79 26.49 2.03
C THR A 53 5.68 25.69 1.38
N LEU A 54 5.88 24.38 1.26
CA LEU A 54 4.91 23.46 0.70
C LEU A 54 4.41 22.55 1.81
N LYS A 55 3.09 22.50 2.03
CA LYS A 55 2.49 21.60 3.00
C LYS A 55 1.39 20.74 2.35
N LEU A 56 1.37 19.46 2.66
CA LEU A 56 0.32 18.52 2.28
C LEU A 56 -0.70 18.41 3.41
N TYR A 57 -1.96 18.64 3.05
CA TYR A 57 -3.11 18.47 3.95
C TYR A 57 -3.86 17.22 3.48
N ALA A 58 -3.68 16.10 4.17
CA ALA A 58 -4.31 14.82 3.84
C ALA A 58 -5.37 14.43 4.91
N GLY A 59 -6.34 13.62 4.50
CA GLY A 59 -7.39 13.09 5.40
C GLY A 59 -8.62 13.99 5.59
N PRO A 60 -9.72 13.45 6.15
CA PRO A 60 -11.03 14.10 6.21
C PRO A 60 -11.05 15.37 7.08
N ASN A 61 -10.18 15.43 8.11
CA ASN A 61 -10.10 16.56 9.03
C ASN A 61 -8.90 17.48 8.78
N ARG A 62 -8.11 17.22 7.72
CA ARG A 62 -6.91 18.00 7.36
C ARG A 62 -6.04 18.33 8.58
N GLY A 63 -5.66 17.31 9.36
CA GLY A 63 -4.93 17.41 10.63
C GLY A 63 -3.55 18.10 10.50
N ASP A 64 -2.57 17.72 11.32
CA ASP A 64 -1.24 18.34 11.22
C ASP A 64 -0.64 18.12 9.82
N PRO A 65 -0.42 19.19 9.04
CA PRO A 65 -0.04 19.04 7.64
C PRO A 65 1.45 18.69 7.52
N THR A 66 1.77 17.75 6.64
CA THR A 66 3.15 17.34 6.38
C THR A 66 3.87 18.39 5.54
N GLU A 67 4.99 18.91 6.03
CA GLU A 67 5.83 19.81 5.25
C GLU A 67 6.67 19.03 4.22
N PHE A 68 6.75 19.55 3.00
CA PHE A 68 7.54 18.96 1.93
C PHE A 68 8.99 19.41 2.00
N GLY A 69 9.87 18.47 2.32
CA GLY A 69 11.33 18.66 2.34
C GLY A 69 12.06 18.09 1.12
N GLY A 70 11.34 17.63 0.09
CA GLY A 70 11.91 16.93 -1.06
C GLY A 70 12.42 17.86 -2.18
N GLU A 71 12.86 17.23 -3.27
CA GLU A 71 13.34 17.92 -4.47
C GLU A 71 12.20 18.71 -5.16
N ARG A 72 12.43 20.01 -5.41
CA ARG A 72 11.45 20.95 -5.97
C ARG A 72 11.29 20.83 -7.50
N SER A 73 11.21 19.60 -8.02
CA SER A 73 10.96 19.27 -9.42
C SER A 73 9.61 18.59 -9.61
N LEU A 74 9.11 18.51 -10.85
CA LEU A 74 7.88 17.76 -11.16
C LEU A 74 7.92 16.34 -10.57
N ALA A 75 9.05 15.64 -10.73
CA ALA A 75 9.22 14.28 -10.24
C ALA A 75 9.20 14.22 -8.71
N GLY A 76 9.91 15.11 -8.01
CA GLY A 76 9.93 15.14 -6.54
C GLY A 76 8.57 15.50 -5.94
N LEU A 77 7.86 16.48 -6.52
CA LEU A 77 6.51 16.87 -6.11
C LEU A 77 5.49 15.75 -6.31
N THR A 78 5.51 15.14 -7.49
CA THR A 78 4.59 14.05 -7.84
C THR A 78 4.84 12.85 -6.96
N ARG A 79 6.11 12.47 -6.76
CA ARG A 79 6.51 11.38 -5.86
C ARG A 79 6.07 11.64 -4.43
N PHE A 80 6.30 12.82 -3.88
CA PHE A 80 5.90 13.10 -2.49
C PHE A 80 4.39 13.04 -2.29
N VAL A 81 3.61 13.63 -3.20
CA VAL A 81 2.15 13.56 -3.13
C VAL A 81 1.71 12.12 -3.31
N GLN A 82 2.29 11.39 -4.27
CA GLN A 82 2.04 9.96 -4.42
C GLN A 82 2.38 9.21 -3.13
N GLU A 83 3.57 9.30 -2.55
CA GLU A 83 3.94 8.67 -1.27
C GLU A 83 2.98 8.96 -0.12
N HIS A 84 2.53 10.21 0.00
CA HIS A 84 1.74 10.64 1.16
C HIS A 84 0.22 10.59 0.92
N VAL A 85 -0.23 10.46 -0.33
CA VAL A 85 -1.66 10.37 -0.71
C VAL A 85 -2.01 9.00 -1.30
N LEU A 86 -1.12 8.41 -2.11
CA LEU A 86 -1.28 7.12 -2.80
C LEU A 86 -0.31 6.02 -2.34
N GLY A 87 0.73 6.35 -1.58
CA GLY A 87 2.02 5.67 -1.63
C GLY A 87 2.46 5.17 -0.26
N LEU A 88 1.57 4.37 0.30
CA LEU A 88 1.98 3.40 1.29
C LEU A 88 2.78 2.25 0.67
N TYR A 89 2.81 2.07 -0.66
CA TYR A 89 3.40 0.86 -1.26
C TYR A 89 4.11 1.00 -2.62
N ALA A 90 4.22 2.19 -3.21
CA ALA A 90 4.71 2.37 -4.59
C ALA A 90 6.18 1.93 -4.87
N ALA A 91 6.99 1.72 -3.83
CA ALA A 91 8.37 1.21 -3.92
C ALA A 91 8.52 -0.20 -3.30
N SER A 92 7.42 -0.87 -3.03
CA SER A 92 7.38 -2.22 -2.45
C SER A 92 6.66 -3.17 -3.39
N ASP A 93 6.78 -4.47 -3.10
CA ASP A 93 6.05 -5.52 -3.79
C ASP A 93 4.57 -5.63 -3.38
N VAL A 94 4.05 -4.65 -2.64
CA VAL A 94 2.64 -4.59 -2.24
C VAL A 94 1.86 -3.85 -3.30
N GLU A 95 0.74 -4.44 -3.71
CA GLU A 95 -0.11 -3.87 -4.74
C GLU A 95 -1.23 -3.03 -4.12
N VAL A 96 -1.40 -1.79 -4.59
CA VAL A 96 -2.53 -0.97 -4.19
C VAL A 96 -3.75 -1.39 -5.01
N LEU A 97 -4.82 -1.79 -4.31
CA LEU A 97 -6.03 -2.33 -4.91
C LEU A 97 -7.17 -1.31 -4.78
N ASP A 98 -7.59 -0.75 -5.93
CA ASP A 98 -8.88 -0.08 -6.03
C ASP A 98 -10.02 -1.10 -6.23
N ALA A 99 -11.26 -0.64 -6.36
CA ALA A 99 -12.40 -1.54 -6.53
C ALA A 99 -12.32 -2.40 -7.80
N ALA A 100 -11.76 -1.89 -8.89
CA ALA A 100 -11.64 -2.65 -10.14
C ALA A 100 -10.54 -3.70 -10.05
N ALA A 101 -9.38 -3.33 -9.50
CA ALA A 101 -8.27 -4.25 -9.26
C ALA A 101 -8.63 -5.33 -8.22
N TRP A 102 -9.38 -4.96 -7.18
CA TRP A 102 -9.95 -5.90 -6.21
C TRP A 102 -10.79 -6.97 -6.92
N GLU A 103 -11.75 -6.55 -7.74
CA GLU A 103 -12.64 -7.48 -8.44
C GLU A 103 -11.86 -8.38 -9.39
N ALA A 104 -10.96 -7.80 -10.19
CA ALA A 104 -10.21 -8.55 -11.19
C ALA A 104 -9.18 -9.52 -10.60
N ARG A 105 -8.50 -9.15 -9.50
CA ARG A 105 -7.34 -9.89 -8.98
C ARG A 105 -7.61 -10.70 -7.73
N VAL A 106 -8.48 -10.20 -6.84
CA VAL A 106 -8.78 -10.84 -5.55
C VAL A 106 -10.09 -11.59 -5.61
N ALA A 107 -11.21 -10.93 -5.93
CA ALA A 107 -12.53 -11.56 -5.90
C ALA A 107 -12.75 -12.55 -7.07
N GLY A 108 -12.34 -12.15 -8.27
CA GLY A 108 -12.41 -12.96 -9.49
C GLY A 108 -11.18 -13.86 -9.73
N GLY A 109 -10.12 -13.68 -8.95
CA GLY A 109 -8.85 -14.42 -9.09
C GLY A 109 -8.83 -15.76 -8.34
N SER A 110 -7.78 -16.54 -8.59
CA SER A 110 -7.50 -17.82 -7.89
C SER A 110 -6.24 -17.78 -7.02
N ASP A 111 -5.43 -16.75 -7.16
CA ASP A 111 -4.16 -16.64 -6.43
C ASP A 111 -4.42 -16.27 -4.96
N PRO A 112 -3.57 -16.72 -4.03
CA PRO A 112 -3.69 -16.31 -2.63
C PRO A 112 -3.33 -14.83 -2.44
N TRP A 113 -4.15 -14.11 -1.67
CA TRP A 113 -3.95 -12.70 -1.35
C TRP A 113 -4.02 -12.45 0.15
N MET A 114 -2.98 -11.85 0.73
CA MET A 114 -3.10 -11.18 2.02
C MET A 114 -3.39 -9.70 1.75
N VAL A 115 -4.49 -9.15 2.25
CA VAL A 115 -4.89 -7.76 1.99
C VAL A 115 -4.94 -6.94 3.27
N LYS A 116 -4.25 -5.79 3.25
CA LYS A 116 -4.34 -4.75 4.29
C LYS A 116 -5.40 -3.71 3.94
N PHE A 117 -6.43 -3.64 4.77
CA PHE A 117 -7.41 -2.56 4.74
C PHE A 117 -6.98 -1.45 5.69
N TYR A 118 -6.80 -0.25 5.17
CA TYR A 118 -6.21 0.86 5.93
C TYR A 118 -6.87 2.20 5.61
N ALA A 119 -6.51 3.21 6.41
CA ALA A 119 -6.70 4.60 6.08
C ALA A 119 -5.38 5.36 6.26
N PRO A 120 -5.07 6.38 5.45
CA PRO A 120 -3.75 7.02 5.43
C PRO A 120 -3.43 7.79 6.71
N TRP A 121 -4.46 8.17 7.48
CA TRP A 121 -4.35 8.89 8.75
C TRP A 121 -4.23 7.96 9.98
N CYS A 122 -4.24 6.64 9.80
CA CYS A 122 -4.18 5.67 10.88
C CYS A 122 -2.72 5.40 11.31
N GLY A 123 -2.34 5.82 12.52
CA GLY A 123 -0.98 5.63 13.07
C GLY A 123 -0.53 4.17 13.07
N HIS A 124 -1.35 3.26 13.60
CA HIS A 124 -1.06 1.81 13.60
C HIS A 124 -0.88 1.23 12.18
N CYS A 125 -1.48 1.85 11.17
CA CYS A 125 -1.35 1.43 9.78
C CYS A 125 -0.01 1.87 9.18
N ALA A 126 0.54 2.99 9.67
CA ALA A 126 1.87 3.49 9.34
C ALA A 126 2.95 2.63 10.02
N ASP A 127 2.76 2.25 11.29
CA ASP A 127 3.73 1.43 12.04
C ASP A 127 3.94 0.03 11.42
N LEU A 128 2.87 -0.59 10.91
CA LEU A 128 2.92 -1.91 10.25
C LEU A 128 3.52 -1.87 8.83
N LYS A 129 3.60 -0.69 8.21
CA LYS A 129 4.05 -0.52 6.82
C LYS A 129 5.38 -1.23 6.49
N PRO A 130 6.49 -1.00 7.21
CA PRO A 130 7.79 -1.58 6.86
C PRO A 130 7.76 -3.11 6.88
N ASP A 131 7.18 -3.71 7.92
CA ASP A 131 7.06 -5.17 8.04
C ASP A 131 6.17 -5.77 6.96
N TYR A 132 5.06 -5.09 6.63
CA TYR A 132 4.15 -5.56 5.58
C TYR A 132 4.78 -5.48 4.18
N ALA A 133 5.55 -4.42 3.91
CA ALA A 133 6.30 -4.29 2.65
C ALA A 133 7.39 -5.36 2.53
N ALA A 134 8.14 -5.62 3.61
CA ALA A 134 9.14 -6.68 3.64
C ALA A 134 8.51 -8.07 3.47
N ALA A 135 7.33 -8.30 4.08
CA ALA A 135 6.59 -9.55 3.93
C ALA A 135 6.15 -9.77 2.48
N ALA A 136 5.80 -8.71 1.75
CA ALA A 136 5.39 -8.84 0.35
C ALA A 136 6.54 -9.31 -0.53
N THR A 137 7.76 -8.84 -0.24
CA THR A 137 8.97 -9.33 -0.90
C THR A 137 9.25 -10.80 -0.54
N ALA A 138 9.18 -11.16 0.74
CA ALA A 138 9.46 -12.52 1.22
C ALA A 138 8.41 -13.57 0.79
N LEU A 139 7.18 -13.14 0.48
CA LEU A 139 6.08 -14.04 0.09
C LEU A 139 5.88 -14.15 -1.42
N LYS A 140 6.80 -13.59 -2.23
CA LYS A 140 6.78 -13.75 -3.68
C LYS A 140 6.69 -15.22 -4.09
N GLY A 141 5.68 -15.55 -4.89
CA GLY A 141 5.41 -16.91 -5.36
C GLY A 141 4.60 -17.80 -4.39
N VAL A 142 4.39 -17.34 -3.15
CA VAL A 142 3.50 -17.97 -2.16
C VAL A 142 2.14 -17.27 -2.14
N ALA A 143 2.12 -15.95 -1.94
CA ALA A 143 0.90 -15.14 -1.96
C ALA A 143 1.21 -13.70 -2.39
N HIS A 144 0.22 -13.03 -2.98
CA HIS A 144 0.28 -11.61 -3.24
C HIS A 144 -0.09 -10.82 -1.97
N LEU A 145 0.56 -9.69 -1.77
CA LEU A 145 0.18 -8.74 -0.73
C LEU A 145 -0.46 -7.52 -1.36
N GLY A 146 -1.69 -7.23 -0.96
CA GLY A 146 -2.49 -6.13 -1.45
C GLY A 146 -2.80 -5.11 -0.37
N ALA A 147 -3.09 -3.88 -0.75
CA ALA A 147 -3.54 -2.86 0.18
C ALA A 147 -4.70 -2.04 -0.39
N VAL A 148 -5.78 -1.93 0.39
CA VAL A 148 -6.98 -1.18 0.03
C VAL A 148 -7.08 0.03 0.95
N ASP A 149 -7.10 1.22 0.36
CA ASP A 149 -7.39 2.47 1.07
C ASP A 149 -8.91 2.61 1.25
N CYS A 150 -9.40 2.38 2.46
CA CYS A 150 -10.81 2.49 2.78
C CYS A 150 -11.30 3.94 2.90
N SER A 151 -10.42 4.94 2.91
CA SER A 151 -10.81 6.34 2.79
C SER A 151 -11.19 6.72 1.36
N VAL A 152 -10.68 5.99 0.37
CA VAL A 152 -11.03 6.14 -1.05
C VAL A 152 -12.10 5.12 -1.44
N SER A 153 -11.92 3.85 -1.08
CA SER A 153 -12.78 2.72 -1.43
C SER A 153 -13.77 2.37 -0.31
N ALA A 154 -14.43 3.39 0.27
CA ALA A 154 -15.29 3.21 1.45
C ALA A 154 -16.48 2.25 1.22
N ALA A 155 -17.03 2.19 0.00
CA ALA A 155 -18.11 1.27 -0.34
C ALA A 155 -17.64 -0.19 -0.28
N LEU A 156 -16.49 -0.48 -0.91
CA LEU A 156 -15.86 -1.80 -0.90
C LEU A 156 -15.56 -2.26 0.54
N CYS A 157 -14.92 -1.41 1.35
CA CYS A 157 -14.58 -1.81 2.72
C CYS A 157 -15.82 -2.05 3.60
N ARG A 158 -16.93 -1.37 3.33
CA ARG A 158 -18.20 -1.63 4.03
C ARG A 158 -18.81 -2.97 3.62
N GLU A 159 -18.79 -3.26 2.33
CA GLU A 159 -19.27 -4.54 1.78
C GLU A 159 -18.46 -5.73 2.32
N LEU A 160 -17.14 -5.58 2.43
CA LEU A 160 -16.23 -6.57 3.00
C LEU A 160 -16.26 -6.64 4.54
N GLY A 161 -17.12 -5.86 5.19
CA GLY A 161 -17.31 -5.86 6.63
C GLY A 161 -16.03 -5.52 7.40
N ILE A 162 -15.29 -4.50 6.98
CA ILE A 162 -14.05 -4.09 7.65
C ILE A 162 -14.38 -3.26 8.90
N PRO A 163 -14.10 -3.76 10.13
CA PRO A 163 -14.57 -3.14 11.37
C PRO A 163 -13.68 -1.99 11.84
N GLY A 164 -12.44 -1.90 11.37
CA GLY A 164 -11.46 -0.92 11.82
C GLY A 164 -10.16 -1.02 11.03
N TYR A 165 -9.17 -0.20 11.42
CA TYR A 165 -7.89 -0.12 10.71
C TYR A 165 -6.69 -0.24 11.68
N PRO A 166 -5.60 -0.93 11.28
CA PRO A 166 -5.54 -1.81 10.11
C PRO A 166 -6.27 -3.12 10.41
N THR A 167 -7.01 -3.62 9.41
CA THR A 167 -7.48 -5.01 9.37
C THR A 167 -6.74 -5.71 8.25
N LEU A 168 -6.24 -6.92 8.53
CA LEU A 168 -5.53 -7.76 7.58
C LEU A 168 -6.34 -9.03 7.40
N LYS A 169 -6.66 -9.38 6.16
CA LYS A 169 -7.39 -10.61 5.84
C LYS A 169 -6.66 -11.41 4.77
N LEU A 170 -6.65 -12.74 4.91
CA LEU A 170 -6.09 -13.66 3.94
C LEU A 170 -7.22 -14.33 3.14
N TYR A 171 -7.08 -14.25 1.83
CA TYR A 171 -7.94 -14.84 0.81
C TYR A 171 -7.15 -15.97 0.16
N ALA A 172 -7.31 -17.20 0.64
CA ALA A 172 -6.39 -18.30 0.36
C ALA A 172 -6.72 -19.09 -0.93
N GLY A 173 -7.20 -18.44 -1.99
CA GLY A 173 -7.44 -19.08 -3.30
C GLY A 173 -8.85 -19.67 -3.51
N PRO A 174 -9.02 -20.66 -4.42
CA PRO A 174 -10.29 -20.90 -5.12
C PRO A 174 -11.45 -21.44 -4.27
N ASN A 175 -11.20 -21.95 -3.06
CA ASN A 175 -12.27 -22.29 -2.11
C ASN A 175 -12.61 -21.09 -1.25
N ARG A 176 -13.48 -20.25 -1.83
CA ARG A 176 -14.02 -18.95 -1.39
C ARG A 176 -14.83 -19.00 -0.08
N GLY A 177 -14.28 -19.63 0.96
CA GLY A 177 -14.78 -19.44 2.32
C GLY A 177 -14.59 -18.00 2.78
N ASP A 178 -15.11 -17.69 3.97
CA ASP A 178 -14.86 -16.40 4.60
C ASP A 178 -13.34 -16.17 4.74
N PRO A 179 -12.83 -14.99 4.38
CA PRO A 179 -11.41 -14.70 4.49
C PRO A 179 -10.95 -14.76 5.94
N THR A 180 -9.79 -15.36 6.19
CA THR A 180 -9.24 -15.50 7.53
C THR A 180 -8.66 -14.18 7.99
N GLU A 181 -9.19 -13.62 9.06
CA GLU A 181 -8.63 -12.41 9.68
C GLU A 181 -7.32 -12.73 10.41
N PHE A 182 -6.30 -11.90 10.21
CA PHE A 182 -5.01 -12.04 10.86
C PHE A 182 -5.05 -11.54 12.30
N GLY A 183 -4.92 -12.47 13.25
CA GLY A 183 -4.81 -12.18 14.69
C GLY A 183 -3.39 -12.24 15.25
N GLY A 184 -2.36 -12.41 14.41
CA GLY A 184 -0.99 -12.66 14.82
C GLY A 184 -0.16 -11.41 15.14
N GLU A 185 1.12 -11.62 15.44
CA GLU A 185 2.09 -10.55 15.65
C GLU A 185 2.35 -9.78 14.36
N ARG A 186 2.21 -8.44 14.41
CA ARG A 186 2.33 -7.53 13.25
C ARG A 186 3.79 -7.23 12.88
N SER A 187 4.65 -8.26 12.88
CA SER A 187 6.05 -8.21 12.45
C SER A 187 6.22 -9.01 11.16
N LEU A 188 7.34 -8.81 10.44
CA LEU A 188 7.68 -9.58 9.24
C LEU A 188 7.50 -11.09 9.47
N ALA A 189 8.09 -11.62 10.55
CA ALA A 189 8.04 -13.04 10.88
C ALA A 189 6.62 -13.54 11.19
N GLY A 190 5.80 -12.74 11.88
CA GLY A 190 4.42 -13.09 12.17
C GLY A 190 3.54 -13.14 10.91
N LEU A 191 3.72 -12.17 10.01
CA LEU A 191 3.01 -12.09 8.74
C LEU A 191 3.38 -13.25 7.80
N THR A 192 4.68 -13.50 7.60
CA THR A 192 5.15 -14.56 6.69
C THR A 192 4.70 -15.93 7.17
N ARG A 193 4.87 -16.24 8.45
CA ARG A 193 4.42 -17.49 9.06
C ARG A 193 2.93 -17.71 8.87
N PHE A 194 2.10 -16.71 9.17
CA PHE A 194 0.65 -16.86 9.05
C PHE A 194 0.23 -17.17 7.61
N VAL A 195 0.76 -16.44 6.63
CA VAL A 195 0.45 -16.68 5.22
C VAL A 195 0.89 -18.08 4.81
N GLN A 196 2.10 -18.49 5.19
CA GLN A 196 2.63 -19.81 4.86
C GLN A 196 1.80 -20.93 5.47
N GLU A 197 1.45 -20.86 6.75
CA GLU A 197 0.64 -21.88 7.41
C GLU A 197 -0.72 -22.06 6.74
N HIS A 198 -1.37 -20.96 6.36
CA HIS A 198 -2.71 -21.01 5.78
C HIS A 198 -2.70 -21.32 4.27
N VAL A 199 -1.71 -20.84 3.52
CA VAL A 199 -1.61 -21.09 2.07
C VAL A 199 -0.98 -22.44 1.79
N LEU A 200 0.06 -22.84 2.53
CA LEU A 200 0.70 -24.15 2.36
C LEU A 200 -0.09 -25.26 3.07
N GLY A 201 -0.79 -24.93 4.15
CA GLY A 201 -1.74 -25.86 4.79
C GLY A 201 -2.86 -26.32 3.85
N LEU A 202 -3.19 -25.53 2.82
CA LEU A 202 -4.13 -25.96 1.77
C LEU A 202 -3.59 -27.08 0.90
N TYR A 203 -2.27 -27.17 0.67
CA TYR A 203 -1.71 -28.33 -0.02
C TYR A 203 -1.93 -29.60 0.81
N ALA A 204 -1.70 -29.53 2.13
CA ALA A 204 -1.95 -30.64 3.05
C ALA A 204 -3.44 -31.04 3.15
N ALA A 205 -4.36 -30.13 2.85
CA ALA A 205 -5.80 -30.37 2.79
C ALA A 205 -6.32 -30.69 1.37
N SER A 206 -5.43 -30.85 0.39
CA SER A 206 -5.74 -31.15 -1.01
C SER A 206 -5.08 -32.46 -1.46
N ASP A 207 -5.38 -32.89 -2.68
CA ASP A 207 -4.70 -34.02 -3.31
C ASP A 207 -3.26 -33.67 -3.79
N VAL A 208 -2.81 -32.43 -3.58
CA VAL A 208 -1.45 -32.02 -3.88
C VAL A 208 -0.51 -32.52 -2.78
N GLU A 209 0.35 -33.44 -3.15
CA GLU A 209 1.32 -34.03 -2.24
C GLU A 209 2.48 -33.08 -1.93
N VAL A 210 2.75 -32.87 -0.64
CA VAL A 210 3.96 -32.18 -0.17
C VAL A 210 5.11 -33.17 -0.19
N LEU A 211 6.03 -32.99 -1.13
CA LEU A 211 7.19 -33.86 -1.29
C LEU A 211 8.35 -33.37 -0.43
N ASP A 212 8.77 -34.20 0.52
CA ASP A 212 10.08 -34.07 1.15
C ASP A 212 11.17 -34.74 0.27
N ALA A 213 12.43 -34.65 0.70
CA ALA A 213 13.54 -35.23 -0.05
C ALA A 213 13.41 -36.75 -0.25
N ALA A 214 12.83 -37.47 0.71
CA ALA A 214 12.66 -38.92 0.60
C ALA A 214 11.51 -39.28 -0.35
N ALA A 215 10.38 -38.59 -0.27
CA ALA A 215 9.25 -38.75 -1.18
C ALA A 215 9.62 -38.37 -2.62
N TRP A 216 10.43 -37.32 -2.79
CA TRP A 216 11.00 -36.95 -4.08
C TRP A 216 11.78 -38.11 -4.71
N GLU A 217 12.76 -38.66 -4.00
CA GLU A 217 13.59 -39.74 -4.52
C GLU A 217 12.77 -41.00 -4.81
N ALA A 218 11.88 -41.37 -3.90
CA ALA A 218 11.10 -42.59 -4.03
C ALA A 218 10.04 -42.54 -5.15
N ARG A 219 9.44 -41.37 -5.40
CA ARG A 219 8.21 -41.27 -6.21
C ARG A 219 8.35 -40.43 -7.47
N VAL A 220 9.20 -39.40 -7.44
CA VAL A 220 9.41 -38.52 -8.58
C VAL A 220 10.66 -38.94 -9.34
N ALA A 221 11.82 -38.98 -8.70
CA ALA A 221 13.08 -39.28 -9.37
C ALA A 221 13.23 -40.78 -9.69
N GLY A 222 12.82 -41.66 -8.76
CA GLY A 222 12.84 -43.11 -8.92
C GLY A 222 11.56 -43.73 -9.48
N GLY A 223 10.52 -42.93 -9.70
CA GLY A 223 9.21 -43.38 -10.17
C GLY A 223 9.02 -43.31 -11.69
N SER A 224 7.93 -43.90 -12.19
CA SER A 224 7.54 -43.85 -13.61
C SER A 224 6.33 -42.98 -13.90
N ASP A 225 5.63 -42.51 -12.87
CA ASP A 225 4.42 -41.71 -13.03
C ASP A 225 4.79 -40.26 -13.40
N PRO A 226 3.99 -39.58 -14.25
CA PRO A 226 4.24 -38.20 -14.62
C PRO A 226 3.85 -37.24 -13.50
N TRP A 227 4.78 -36.35 -13.11
CA TRP A 227 4.57 -35.33 -12.08
C TRP A 227 4.66 -33.91 -12.64
N MET A 228 3.81 -33.03 -12.14
CA MET A 228 3.99 -31.57 -12.27
C MET A 228 4.32 -31.01 -10.89
N VAL A 229 5.55 -30.54 -10.70
CA VAL A 229 6.07 -30.15 -9.38
C VAL A 229 6.32 -28.64 -9.33
N LYS A 230 5.75 -27.98 -8.32
CA LYS A 230 6.06 -26.59 -7.98
C LYS A 230 7.12 -26.55 -6.89
N PHE A 231 8.32 -26.09 -7.23
CA PHE A 231 9.35 -25.77 -6.24
C PHE A 231 9.08 -24.40 -5.63
N TYR A 232 9.20 -24.28 -4.32
CA TYR A 232 9.08 -23.02 -3.61
C TYR A 232 10.06 -22.95 -2.44
N ALA A 233 10.44 -21.74 -2.06
CA ALA A 233 11.17 -21.46 -0.83
C ALA A 233 10.24 -20.64 0.10
N PRO A 234 10.23 -20.92 1.41
CA PRO A 234 9.46 -20.12 2.37
C PRO A 234 10.15 -18.78 2.73
N TRP A 235 11.07 -18.27 1.91
CA TRP A 235 11.83 -17.05 2.18
C TRP A 235 12.17 -16.30 0.90
#